data_AF-A0A6V7X5R7-F1
#
_entry.id   AF-A0A6V7X5R7-F1
#
_cell.length_a   1.000
_cell.length_b   1.000
_cell.length_c   1.000
_cell.angle_alpha   90.00
_cell.angle_beta   90.00
_cell.angle_gamma   90.00
#
_symmetry.space_group_name_H-M   'P 1'
#
loop_
_entity.id
_entity.type
_entity.pdbx_description
1 polymer ?
#
loop_
_entity_poly.entity_id
_entity_poly.type
_entity_poly.pdbx_seq_one_letter_code
_entity_poly.pdbx_strand_id
1 'polypeptide(L)'
;NMLEVGKLRVPPNYASHLNWVTANAESLPFEDNSFDIYTIAFGIRNCTHPEKVLNEAFRVLKPRGMFSCLEFGKVNNPVIQNIYDLYSFQLIPVIGQLLVGDFNSYKYLVESIRVFPDQQKFSKMVKEAGFNNVTFEELNFGICNIYCGSMLNVLASRAFTTSNIRALRFGSQRTQQSDIFQVGAFLPENSKSQIYQKGQLFVHKIFAYRGIIVKSTNCVIYSRRSVNTPLEESFYYQVLIDSDDWNEMHFPYNLTTCLNSIGNMEQKNKTEYNGMDIVAHDEIRPYQNLQNLADETPPIKNEHIYQCFPTPNLLEEVLGFETETFQQGLEFNQLLPQAVYKHLTDLNEVQVIPFYLGINGRDGQNFHLWRCLFRIRNLGKKVVKLQDIKLDTSTLDGYYTSLEESLTENLAKKLTPTKSVTQFALHFEMPIRCVKGNTLCGYFIAEDDQKRKIKLIIPLTPLDSNQIYSQEQMETV
;
A
#
# COMPACT_ATOMS: atom_id res chain seq x y z
N ASN A 1 -18.79 6.92 33.45
CA ASN A 1 -17.90 7.85 32.73
C ASN A 1 -17.23 7.07 31.60
N MET A 2 -17.21 7.57 30.35
CA MET A 2 -16.66 6.88 29.18
C MET A 2 -15.17 6.51 29.35
N LEU A 3 -14.40 7.32 30.07
CA LEU A 3 -12.99 7.04 30.36
C LEU A 3 -12.81 5.78 31.22
N GLU A 4 -13.73 5.49 32.14
CA GLU A 4 -13.67 4.27 32.96
C GLU A 4 -13.90 3.01 32.12
N VAL A 5 -14.80 3.08 31.13
CA VAL A 5 -15.00 1.98 30.17
C VAL A 5 -13.73 1.78 29.32
N GLY A 6 -13.05 2.87 28.95
CA GLY A 6 -11.75 2.82 28.28
C GLY A 6 -10.68 2.13 29.12
N LYS A 7 -10.51 2.54 30.38
CA LYS A 7 -9.54 1.93 31.32
C LYS A 7 -9.75 0.43 31.50
N LEU A 8 -11.00 -0.04 31.54
CA LEU A 8 -11.32 -1.47 31.65
C LEU A 8 -10.96 -2.29 30.40
N ARG A 9 -10.83 -1.66 29.24
CA ARG A 9 -10.56 -2.32 27.95
C ARG A 9 -9.10 -2.26 27.53
N VAL A 10 -8.28 -1.45 28.19
CA VAL A 10 -6.87 -1.32 27.84
C VAL A 10 -6.09 -2.55 28.29
N PRO A 11 -5.30 -3.18 27.40
CA PRO A 11 -4.43 -4.28 27.77
C PRO A 11 -3.33 -3.82 28.76
N PRO A 12 -2.92 -4.66 29.73
CA PRO A 12 -2.01 -4.25 30.81
C PRO A 12 -0.67 -3.67 30.33
N ASN A 13 -0.17 -4.13 29.19
CA ASN A 13 1.08 -3.71 28.57
C ASN A 13 1.05 -2.30 27.95
N TYR A 14 -0.12 -1.70 27.75
CA TYR A 14 -0.25 -0.34 27.23
C TYR A 14 -0.68 0.68 28.29
N ALA A 15 -1.11 0.22 29.46
CA ALA A 15 -1.68 1.08 30.50
C ALA A 15 -0.69 2.16 31.02
N SER A 16 0.61 1.85 31.07
CA SER A 16 1.66 2.78 31.51
C SER A 16 1.97 3.91 30.52
N HIS A 17 1.51 3.80 29.28
CA HIS A 17 1.76 4.78 28.22
C HIS A 17 0.56 5.71 27.96
N LEU A 18 -0.53 5.57 28.74
CA LEU A 18 -1.78 6.28 28.53
C LEU A 18 -2.13 7.18 29.71
N ASN A 19 -2.37 8.45 29.42
CA ASN A 19 -2.91 9.41 30.38
C ASN A 19 -4.37 9.72 30.05
N TRP A 20 -5.25 9.51 31.03
CA TRP A 20 -6.69 9.75 30.87
C TRP A 20 -7.08 11.08 31.48
N VAL A 21 -7.62 11.98 30.67
CA VAL A 21 -8.03 13.32 31.10
C VAL A 21 -9.50 13.53 30.77
N THR A 22 -10.28 13.95 31.77
CA THR A 22 -11.65 14.44 31.54
C THR A 22 -11.55 15.91 31.17
N ALA A 23 -11.92 16.26 29.93
CA ALA A 23 -11.81 17.61 29.41
C ALA A 23 -13.00 17.94 28.49
N ASN A 24 -13.29 19.23 28.35
CA ASN A 24 -14.19 19.72 27.31
C ASN A 24 -13.41 19.88 26.01
N ALA A 25 -13.87 19.27 24.91
CA ALA A 25 -13.20 19.36 23.61
C ALA A 25 -13.17 20.79 23.04
N GLU A 26 -14.07 21.68 23.48
CA GLU A 26 -14.09 23.09 23.10
C GLU A 26 -13.13 23.96 23.94
N SER A 27 -12.49 23.40 24.96
CA SER A 27 -11.54 24.08 25.84
C SER A 27 -10.65 23.06 26.55
N LEU A 28 -9.59 22.62 25.87
CA LEU A 28 -8.70 21.58 26.35
C LEU A 28 -7.72 22.11 27.41
N PRO A 29 -7.51 21.40 28.53
CA PRO A 29 -6.62 21.82 29.62
C PRO A 29 -5.15 21.47 29.31
N PHE A 30 -4.72 21.76 28.09
CA PHE A 30 -3.36 21.51 27.63
C PHE A 30 -2.75 22.81 27.11
N GLU A 31 -1.45 22.96 27.27
CA GLU A 31 -0.69 24.08 26.73
C GLU A 31 -0.69 24.06 25.20
N ASP A 32 -0.47 25.22 24.60
CA ASP A 32 -0.28 25.35 23.16
C ASP A 32 0.91 24.49 22.71
N ASN A 33 0.85 23.94 21.50
CA ASN A 33 1.96 23.17 20.92
C ASN A 33 2.44 21.97 21.79
N SER A 34 1.50 21.26 22.42
CA SER A 34 1.82 20.12 23.29
C SER A 34 1.87 18.79 22.54
N PHE A 35 1.08 18.62 21.48
CA PHE A 35 0.86 17.32 20.83
C PHE A 35 1.32 17.29 19.37
N ASP A 36 1.77 16.12 18.93
CA ASP A 36 2.16 15.88 17.54
C ASP A 36 0.96 15.48 16.67
N ILE A 37 -0.01 14.76 17.25
CA ILE A 37 -1.20 14.25 16.55
C ILE A 37 -2.46 14.50 17.39
N TYR A 38 -3.51 14.99 16.73
CA TYR A 38 -4.85 15.12 17.28
C TYR A 38 -5.82 14.24 16.50
N THR A 39 -6.44 13.28 17.18
CA THR A 39 -7.45 12.39 16.57
C THR A 39 -8.80 12.54 17.26
N ILE A 40 -9.87 12.66 16.47
CA ILE A 40 -11.24 12.60 16.98
C ILE A 40 -12.09 11.70 16.07
N ALA A 41 -12.76 10.71 16.65
CA ALA A 41 -13.55 9.73 15.90
C ALA A 41 -14.99 9.70 16.41
N PHE A 42 -15.95 9.98 15.51
CA PHE A 42 -17.39 10.01 15.78
C PHE A 42 -17.79 10.88 16.98
N GLY A 43 -16.99 11.89 17.29
CA GLY A 43 -17.16 12.74 18.47
C GLY A 43 -17.55 14.18 18.13
N ILE A 44 -16.95 14.76 17.09
CA ILE A 44 -17.00 16.20 16.85
C ILE A 44 -18.41 16.71 16.51
N ARG A 45 -19.25 15.86 15.90
CA ARG A 45 -20.66 16.21 15.62
C ARG A 45 -21.51 16.42 16.89
N ASN A 46 -21.06 15.88 18.02
CA ASN A 46 -21.76 15.99 19.31
C ASN A 46 -21.29 17.21 20.12
N CYS A 47 -20.31 17.96 19.62
CA CYS A 47 -19.86 19.20 20.23
C CYS A 47 -20.82 20.33 19.86
N THR A 48 -21.06 21.26 20.79
CA THR A 48 -21.97 22.39 20.55
C THR A 48 -21.42 23.36 19.52
N HIS A 49 -20.09 23.54 19.49
CA HIS A 49 -19.37 24.43 18.57
C HIS A 49 -18.20 23.69 17.93
N PRO A 50 -18.41 22.95 16.83
CA PRO A 50 -17.35 22.22 16.13
C PRO A 50 -16.15 23.11 15.75
N GLU A 51 -16.39 24.37 15.39
CA GLU A 51 -15.35 25.35 15.08
C GLU A 51 -14.41 25.63 16.27
N LYS A 52 -14.92 25.64 17.50
CA LYS A 52 -14.07 25.81 18.70
C LYS A 52 -13.20 24.59 18.92
N VAL A 53 -13.74 23.39 18.68
CA VAL A 53 -12.97 22.14 18.76
C VAL A 53 -11.84 22.14 17.73
N LEU A 54 -12.10 22.61 16.50
CA LEU A 54 -11.07 22.73 15.47
C LEU A 54 -9.99 23.74 15.87
N ASN A 55 -10.38 24.89 16.44
CA ASN A 55 -9.42 25.89 16.93
C ASN A 55 -8.59 25.36 18.11
N GLU A 56 -9.21 24.63 19.05
CA GLU A 56 -8.49 24.00 20.16
C GLU A 56 -7.55 22.91 19.66
N ALA A 57 -7.98 22.10 18.70
CA ALA A 57 -7.13 21.11 18.06
C ALA A 57 -5.91 21.78 17.39
N PHE A 58 -6.12 22.91 16.70
CA PHE A 58 -5.04 23.70 16.11
C PHE A 58 -4.09 24.24 17.19
N ARG A 59 -4.63 24.82 18.26
CA ARG A 59 -3.84 25.42 19.36
C ARG A 59 -2.94 24.40 20.07
N VAL A 60 -3.47 23.23 20.42
CA VAL A 60 -2.72 22.23 21.20
C VAL A 60 -1.73 21.43 20.35
N LEU A 61 -1.88 21.45 19.02
CA LEU A 61 -0.94 20.83 18.11
C LEU A 61 0.34 21.67 18.00
N LYS A 62 1.49 21.00 17.90
CA LYS A 62 2.78 21.64 17.59
C LYS A 62 2.78 22.22 16.18
N PRO A 63 3.70 23.14 15.85
CA PRO A 63 4.00 23.43 14.45
C PRO A 63 4.39 22.11 13.77
N ARG A 64 3.78 21.82 12.61
CA ARG A 64 3.85 20.52 11.89
C ARG A 64 2.98 19.38 12.44
N GLY A 65 2.18 19.65 13.47
CA GLY A 65 1.21 18.69 14.00
C GLY A 65 0.13 18.31 12.99
N MET A 66 -0.42 17.10 13.16
CA MET A 66 -1.43 16.52 12.28
C MET A 66 -2.78 16.40 12.98
N PHE A 67 -3.83 16.85 12.30
CA PHE A 67 -5.21 16.68 12.69
C PHE A 67 -5.85 15.57 11.84
N SER A 68 -6.53 14.61 12.49
CA SER A 68 -7.33 13.59 11.82
C SER A 68 -8.71 13.46 12.48
N CYS A 69 -9.76 13.52 11.68
CA CYS A 69 -11.14 13.44 12.13
C CYS A 69 -11.91 12.39 11.33
N LEU A 70 -12.40 11.35 11.98
CA LEU A 70 -13.32 10.37 11.39
C LEU A 70 -14.75 10.75 11.79
N GLU A 71 -15.62 11.06 10.84
CA GLU A 71 -17.01 11.43 11.13
C GLU A 71 -17.97 11.02 10.00
N PHE A 72 -19.26 10.94 10.31
CA PHE A 72 -20.29 10.77 9.29
C PHE A 72 -20.30 11.97 8.32
N GLY A 73 -20.67 11.71 7.06
CA GLY A 73 -20.90 12.78 6.08
C GLY A 73 -22.08 12.49 5.18
N LYS A 74 -22.12 13.17 4.03
CA LYS A 74 -23.23 13.04 3.09
C LYS A 74 -22.91 12.04 1.99
N VAL A 75 -23.86 11.16 1.72
CA VAL A 75 -23.77 10.21 0.60
C VAL A 75 -23.89 10.99 -0.72
N ASN A 76 -22.88 10.88 -1.58
CA ASN A 76 -22.82 11.63 -2.85
C ASN A 76 -23.72 11.04 -3.95
N ASN A 77 -24.02 9.74 -3.88
CA ASN A 77 -24.87 9.08 -4.86
C ASN A 77 -26.36 9.26 -4.48
N PRO A 78 -27.19 9.93 -5.30
CA PRO A 78 -28.57 10.25 -4.95
C PRO A 78 -29.46 9.01 -4.77
N VAL A 79 -29.15 7.90 -5.45
CA VAL A 79 -29.88 6.63 -5.28
C VAL A 79 -29.58 6.01 -3.93
N ILE A 80 -28.29 5.95 -3.57
CA ILE A 80 -27.84 5.41 -2.28
C ILE A 80 -28.31 6.33 -1.14
N GLN A 81 -28.28 7.65 -1.35
CA GLN A 81 -28.76 8.64 -0.39
C GLN A 81 -30.25 8.44 -0.07
N ASN A 82 -31.10 8.22 -1.07
CA ASN A 82 -32.53 7.96 -0.86
C ASN A 82 -32.78 6.66 -0.08
N ILE A 83 -32.03 5.59 -0.40
CA ILE A 83 -32.13 4.31 0.31
C ILE A 83 -31.65 4.48 1.76
N TYR A 84 -30.52 5.16 1.95
CA TYR A 84 -29.93 5.45 3.25
C TYR A 84 -30.87 6.31 4.09
N ASP A 85 -31.49 7.33 3.51
CA ASP A 85 -32.45 8.19 4.19
C ASP A 85 -33.71 7.42 4.61
N LEU A 86 -34.25 6.57 3.73
CA LEU A 86 -35.41 5.74 4.06
C LEU A 86 -35.09 4.76 5.20
N TYR A 87 -33.94 4.10 5.12
CA TYR A 87 -33.44 3.19 6.15
C TYR A 87 -33.19 3.91 7.48
N SER A 88 -32.51 5.06 7.43
CA SER A 88 -32.11 5.81 8.61
C SER A 88 -33.29 6.48 9.33
N PHE A 89 -34.29 7.00 8.60
CA PHE A 89 -35.45 7.67 9.23
C PHE A 89 -36.51 6.72 9.75
N GLN A 90 -36.75 5.61 9.06
CA GLN A 90 -37.91 4.76 9.35
C GLN A 90 -37.52 3.48 10.08
N LEU A 91 -36.35 2.92 9.83
CA LEU A 91 -35.96 1.62 10.41
C LEU A 91 -35.09 1.77 11.65
N ILE A 92 -34.04 2.60 11.62
CA ILE A 92 -33.08 2.68 12.74
C ILE A 92 -33.73 3.09 14.08
N PRO A 93 -34.53 4.17 14.17
CA PRO A 93 -35.13 4.59 15.44
C PRO A 93 -36.16 3.58 15.95
N VAL A 94 -36.93 2.97 15.05
CA VAL A 94 -37.95 1.96 15.38
C VAL A 94 -37.30 0.68 15.89
N ILE A 95 -36.22 0.22 15.25
CA ILE A 95 -35.44 -0.93 15.69
C ILE A 95 -34.75 -0.64 17.03
N GLY A 96 -34.20 0.56 17.22
CA GLY A 96 -33.61 1.00 18.50
C GLY A 96 -34.62 0.99 19.65
N GLN A 97 -35.87 1.43 19.39
CA GLN A 97 -36.96 1.35 20.35
C GLN A 97 -37.39 -0.10 20.64
N LEU A 98 -37.41 -0.96 19.62
CA LEU A 98 -37.87 -2.35 19.75
C LEU A 98 -36.85 -3.25 20.48
N LEU A 99 -35.55 -3.03 20.25
CA LEU A 99 -34.47 -3.89 20.77
C LEU A 99 -33.84 -3.37 22.06
N VAL A 100 -33.71 -2.04 22.21
CA VAL A 100 -32.94 -1.41 23.30
C VAL A 100 -33.80 -0.43 24.10
N GLY A 101 -35.04 -0.17 23.66
CA GLY A 101 -35.98 0.71 24.36
C GLY A 101 -35.64 2.21 24.29
N ASP A 102 -34.72 2.62 23.40
CA ASP A 102 -34.19 3.99 23.38
C ASP A 102 -34.33 4.66 22.00
N PHE A 103 -35.57 5.01 21.64
CA PHE A 103 -35.86 5.75 20.41
C PHE A 103 -35.11 7.09 20.31
N ASN A 104 -34.97 7.81 21.42
CA ASN A 104 -34.47 9.18 21.43
C ASN A 104 -32.98 9.25 21.08
N SER A 105 -32.16 8.31 21.57
CA SER A 105 -30.73 8.25 21.22
C SER A 105 -30.49 7.96 19.74
N TYR A 106 -31.25 7.04 19.14
CA TYR A 106 -31.13 6.73 17.71
C TYR A 106 -31.73 7.82 16.82
N LYS A 107 -32.78 8.50 17.26
CA LYS A 107 -33.30 9.70 16.59
C LYS A 107 -32.25 10.82 16.60
N TYR A 108 -31.65 11.09 17.75
CA TYR A 108 -30.57 12.07 17.88
C TYR A 108 -29.36 11.73 17.00
N LEU A 109 -28.99 10.44 16.89
CA LEU A 109 -27.94 9.99 15.98
C LEU A 109 -28.23 10.44 14.54
N VAL A 110 -29.42 10.14 14.02
CA VAL A 110 -29.81 10.49 12.64
C VAL A 110 -29.89 12.01 12.45
N GLU A 111 -30.42 12.74 13.43
CA GLU A 111 -30.49 14.21 13.41
C GLU A 111 -29.08 14.84 13.41
N SER A 112 -28.17 14.35 14.26
CA SER A 112 -26.79 14.84 14.35
C SER A 112 -26.02 14.67 13.04
N ILE A 113 -26.21 13.55 12.33
CA ILE A 113 -25.59 13.27 11.02
C ILE A 113 -26.05 14.28 9.97
N ARG A 114 -27.32 14.70 10.00
CA ARG A 114 -27.87 15.63 9.01
C ARG A 114 -27.49 17.09 9.23
N VAL A 115 -27.41 17.50 10.49
CA VAL A 115 -27.02 18.86 10.85
C VAL A 115 -25.53 19.08 10.59
N PHE A 116 -24.73 18.00 10.63
CA PHE A 116 -23.32 18.07 10.35
C PHE A 116 -23.02 18.60 8.93
N PRO A 117 -22.02 19.49 8.77
CA PRO A 117 -21.61 20.00 7.46
C PRO A 117 -21.24 18.87 6.49
N ASP A 118 -21.51 19.09 5.20
CA ASP A 118 -20.99 18.21 4.16
C ASP A 118 -19.46 18.29 4.04
N GLN A 119 -18.90 17.36 3.28
CA GLN A 119 -17.45 17.14 3.17
C GLN A 119 -16.69 18.40 2.78
N GLN A 120 -17.21 19.15 1.80
CA GLN A 120 -16.56 20.38 1.35
C GLN A 120 -16.66 21.48 2.40
N LYS A 121 -17.83 21.65 3.01
CA LYS A 121 -18.06 22.66 4.04
C LYS A 121 -17.22 22.36 5.29
N PHE A 122 -17.15 21.12 5.74
CA PHE A 122 -16.33 20.74 6.88
C PHE A 122 -14.84 20.90 6.58
N SER A 123 -14.38 20.49 5.40
CA SER A 123 -13.00 20.74 4.96
C SER A 123 -12.65 22.23 4.96
N LYS A 124 -13.61 23.09 4.59
CA LYS A 124 -13.43 24.54 4.66
C LYS A 124 -13.33 25.02 6.10
N MET A 125 -14.15 24.52 7.03
CA MET A 125 -14.06 24.84 8.45
C MET A 125 -12.69 24.45 9.03
N VAL A 126 -12.17 23.28 8.66
CA VAL A 126 -10.83 22.83 9.07
C VAL A 126 -9.75 23.80 8.53
N LYS A 127 -9.87 24.27 7.28
CA LYS A 127 -8.97 25.30 6.73
C LYS A 127 -9.09 26.64 7.46
N GLU A 128 -10.31 27.06 7.77
CA GLU A 128 -10.59 28.32 8.47
C GLU A 128 -10.03 28.33 9.90
N ALA A 129 -9.90 27.16 10.55
CA ALA A 129 -9.24 27.02 11.85
C ALA A 129 -7.71 27.19 11.79
N GLY A 130 -7.11 27.20 10.59
CA GLY A 130 -5.67 27.41 10.37
C GLY A 130 -4.94 26.22 9.76
N PHE A 131 -5.60 25.07 9.59
CA PHE A 131 -4.98 23.90 8.99
C PHE A 131 -4.78 24.06 7.46
N ASN A 132 -3.62 23.62 7.00
CA ASN A 132 -3.20 23.57 5.62
C ASN A 132 -3.28 22.13 5.08
N ASN A 133 -3.24 21.98 3.74
CA ASN A 133 -3.32 20.69 3.05
C ASN A 133 -4.51 19.82 3.48
N VAL A 134 -5.66 20.45 3.74
CA VAL A 134 -6.85 19.72 4.19
C VAL A 134 -7.39 18.83 3.06
N THR A 135 -7.40 17.53 3.31
CA THR A 135 -7.94 16.49 2.45
C THR A 135 -9.01 15.69 3.19
N PHE A 136 -9.87 15.00 2.44
CA PHE A 136 -10.80 14.04 3.01
C PHE A 136 -10.89 12.80 2.13
N GLU A 137 -11.08 11.66 2.75
CA GLU A 137 -11.33 10.37 2.10
C GLU A 137 -12.74 9.90 2.44
N GLU A 138 -13.50 9.52 1.41
CA GLU A 138 -14.86 9.03 1.56
C GLU A 138 -14.88 7.51 1.73
N LEU A 139 -15.46 7.05 2.84
CA LEU A 139 -15.65 5.63 3.13
C LEU A 139 -17.10 5.24 2.85
N ASN A 140 -17.29 4.05 2.27
CA ASN A 140 -18.62 3.48 2.00
C ASN A 140 -19.55 4.47 1.28
N PHE A 141 -19.12 5.01 0.14
CA PHE A 141 -19.89 5.96 -0.68
C PHE A 141 -20.22 7.30 0.03
N GLY A 142 -19.40 7.70 1.01
CA GLY A 142 -19.53 8.98 1.71
C GLY A 142 -20.36 8.93 2.99
N ILE A 143 -20.78 7.74 3.44
CA ILE A 143 -21.46 7.56 4.74
C ILE A 143 -20.55 8.05 5.86
N CYS A 144 -19.27 7.65 5.83
CA CYS A 144 -18.25 8.11 6.76
C CYS A 144 -17.10 8.75 5.97
N ASN A 145 -16.40 9.70 6.57
CA ASN A 145 -15.29 10.39 5.95
C ASN A 145 -14.16 10.58 6.95
N ILE A 146 -12.92 10.42 6.50
CA ILE A 146 -11.73 10.77 7.26
C ILE A 146 -11.22 12.10 6.72
N TYR A 147 -11.16 13.12 7.56
CA TYR A 147 -10.59 14.43 7.25
C TYR A 147 -9.20 14.53 7.87
N CYS A 148 -8.24 14.97 7.07
CA CYS A 148 -6.87 15.19 7.52
C CYS A 148 -6.47 16.64 7.26
N GLY A 149 -5.73 17.24 8.20
CA GLY A 149 -5.20 18.60 8.08
C GLY A 149 -3.83 18.72 8.76
N SER A 150 -2.99 19.60 8.26
CA SER A 150 -1.62 19.80 8.76
C SER A 150 -1.36 21.26 9.14
N MET A 151 -0.56 21.53 10.16
CA MET A 151 -0.22 22.90 10.59
C MET A 151 0.77 23.64 9.67
N LEU A 152 1.09 23.09 8.49
CA LEU A 152 2.22 23.51 7.66
C LEU A 152 1.88 24.74 6.80
N ASN A 153 2.30 25.94 7.22
CA ASN A 153 2.10 27.18 6.46
C ASN A 153 3.00 27.19 5.21
N VAL A 154 2.39 27.02 4.04
CA VAL A 154 3.05 27.31 2.74
C VAL A 154 3.01 28.83 2.49
N LEU A 155 3.74 29.59 3.30
CA LEU A 155 3.92 31.04 3.12
C LEU A 155 5.42 31.39 3.09
N ALA A 156 6.09 30.98 2.02
CA ALA A 156 7.41 31.49 1.65
C ALA A 156 7.59 31.45 0.12
N SER A 157 6.65 32.02 -0.63
CA SER A 157 6.78 32.16 -2.09
C SER A 157 6.38 33.57 -2.54
N ARG A 158 7.11 34.60 -2.07
CA ARG A 158 7.26 35.90 -2.75
C ARG A 158 8.12 36.85 -1.91
N ALA A 159 9.34 37.11 -2.38
CA ALA A 159 9.99 38.42 -2.46
C ALA A 159 11.52 38.25 -2.51
N PHE A 160 12.06 38.00 -3.70
CA PHE A 160 13.40 38.51 -4.01
C PHE A 160 13.35 39.24 -5.35
N THR A 161 13.39 40.56 -5.18
CA THR A 161 13.72 41.66 -6.08
C THR A 161 14.33 41.29 -7.43
N THR A 162 13.58 41.59 -8.48
CA THR A 162 14.10 41.84 -9.83
C THR A 162 14.80 43.19 -9.86
N SER A 163 16.04 43.24 -10.33
CA SER A 163 16.54 44.45 -10.98
C SER A 163 17.43 44.10 -12.18
N ASN A 164 17.01 44.65 -13.32
CA ASN A 164 17.75 44.88 -14.56
C ASN A 164 18.15 43.68 -15.43
N ILE A 165 17.25 43.26 -16.33
CA ILE A 165 17.55 43.20 -17.78
C ILE A 165 16.33 43.69 -18.57
N ARG A 166 16.48 44.82 -19.27
CA ARG A 166 15.58 45.29 -20.33
C ARG A 166 15.85 44.50 -21.61
N ALA A 167 14.83 43.87 -22.18
CA ALA A 167 14.67 43.78 -23.62
C ALA A 167 13.21 43.50 -23.97
N LEU A 168 12.58 44.46 -24.65
CA LEU A 168 11.26 44.38 -25.27
C LEU A 168 11.21 43.27 -26.33
N ARG A 169 10.09 42.55 -26.41
CA ARG A 169 9.39 42.27 -27.69
C ARG A 169 7.95 41.82 -27.44
N PHE A 170 7.04 42.46 -28.16
CA PHE A 170 5.60 42.22 -28.18
C PHE A 170 5.25 40.92 -28.92
N GLY A 171 4.21 40.24 -28.41
CA GLY A 171 3.20 39.51 -29.18
C GLY A 171 3.61 38.27 -29.99
N SER A 172 3.28 37.09 -29.48
CA SER A 172 2.44 36.12 -30.21
C SER A 172 1.93 35.06 -29.24
N GLN A 173 0.67 34.66 -29.37
CA GLN A 173 0.13 33.48 -28.69
C GLN A 173 1.09 32.29 -28.91
N ARG A 174 1.54 31.65 -27.83
CA ARG A 174 2.27 30.38 -27.88
C ARG A 174 1.81 29.52 -26.69
N THR A 175 1.05 28.48 -27.04
CA THR A 175 1.07 27.12 -26.48
C THR A 175 1.41 26.96 -25.00
N GLN A 176 0.45 26.43 -24.22
CA GLN A 176 0.66 25.83 -22.90
C GLN A 176 1.95 25.00 -22.91
N GLN A 177 2.99 25.55 -22.30
CA GLN A 177 4.23 24.86 -22.04
C GLN A 177 3.96 24.00 -20.81
N SER A 178 3.96 22.68 -20.96
CA SER A 178 4.02 21.78 -19.81
C SER A 178 5.27 22.17 -19.03
N ASP A 179 5.12 22.66 -17.80
CA ASP A 179 6.25 23.00 -16.94
C ASP A 179 6.99 21.71 -16.59
N ILE A 180 7.97 21.35 -17.41
CA ILE A 180 8.87 20.22 -17.15
C ILE A 180 9.77 20.66 -15.99
N PHE A 181 9.52 20.10 -14.81
CA PHE A 181 10.31 20.35 -13.62
C PHE A 181 11.36 19.24 -13.42
N GLN A 182 12.59 19.63 -13.09
CA GLN A 182 13.68 18.67 -12.83
C GLN A 182 13.56 18.09 -11.42
N VAL A 183 13.09 16.84 -11.31
CA VAL A 183 12.92 16.15 -10.02
C VAL A 183 14.25 15.65 -9.44
N GLY A 184 15.19 15.20 -10.26
CA GLY A 184 16.41 14.56 -9.76
C GLY A 184 17.51 14.39 -10.81
N ALA A 185 18.61 13.74 -10.42
CA ALA A 185 19.70 13.34 -11.30
C ALA A 185 19.99 11.85 -11.15
N PHE A 186 20.17 11.15 -12.28
CA PHE A 186 20.55 9.74 -12.27
C PHE A 186 21.96 9.55 -11.69
N LEU A 187 22.09 8.53 -10.85
CA LEU A 187 23.36 8.07 -10.32
C LEU A 187 23.96 6.98 -11.22
N PRO A 188 25.27 6.71 -11.14
CA PRO A 188 25.87 5.52 -11.73
C PRO A 188 25.20 4.25 -11.18
N GLU A 189 25.07 3.24 -12.03
CA GLU A 189 24.54 1.94 -11.61
C GLU A 189 25.59 1.17 -10.81
N ASN A 190 25.15 0.51 -9.74
CA ASN A 190 26.02 -0.36 -8.95
C ASN A 190 26.35 -1.63 -9.75
N SER A 191 27.51 -2.22 -9.48
CA SER A 191 27.84 -3.55 -10.00
C SER A 191 26.94 -4.61 -9.35
N LYS A 192 26.77 -5.77 -10.00
CA LYS A 192 25.97 -6.90 -9.45
C LYS A 192 26.37 -7.33 -8.03
N SER A 193 27.61 -7.05 -7.62
CA SER A 193 28.15 -7.33 -6.28
C SER A 193 27.88 -6.25 -5.23
N GLN A 194 27.41 -5.07 -5.63
CA GLN A 194 27.20 -3.91 -4.76
C GLN A 194 25.72 -3.69 -4.50
N ILE A 195 25.29 -3.90 -3.26
CA ILE A 195 23.88 -3.79 -2.85
C ILE A 195 23.44 -2.32 -2.85
N TYR A 196 22.23 -2.05 -3.32
CA TYR A 196 21.62 -0.73 -3.12
C TYR A 196 21.09 -0.59 -1.70
N GLN A 197 21.37 0.55 -1.06
CA GLN A 197 21.00 0.78 0.33
C GLN A 197 19.50 1.01 0.50
N LYS A 198 19.01 0.73 1.72
CA LYS A 198 17.65 1.13 2.15
C LYS A 198 17.50 2.65 1.94
N GLY A 199 16.37 3.06 1.38
CA GLY A 199 16.07 4.46 1.05
C GLY A 199 16.51 4.92 -0.34
N GLN A 200 17.34 4.14 -1.06
CA GLN A 200 17.76 4.51 -2.42
C GLN A 200 16.56 4.67 -3.37
N LEU A 201 16.46 5.84 -3.98
CA LEU A 201 15.46 6.14 -5.01
C LEU A 201 15.88 5.58 -6.36
N PHE A 202 14.91 5.11 -7.13
CA PHE A 202 15.15 4.57 -8.45
C PHE A 202 13.96 4.73 -9.39
N VAL A 203 14.23 4.63 -10.68
CA VAL A 203 13.21 4.41 -11.71
C VAL A 203 13.33 2.97 -12.18
N HIS A 204 12.22 2.25 -12.24
CA HIS A 204 12.20 0.89 -12.76
C HIS A 204 12.46 0.91 -14.27
N LYS A 205 13.53 0.26 -14.75
CA LYS A 205 13.94 0.33 -16.18
C LYS A 205 12.89 -0.17 -17.16
N ILE A 206 12.09 -1.16 -16.74
CA ILE A 206 11.05 -1.78 -17.57
C ILE A 206 9.71 -1.04 -17.45
N PHE A 207 9.17 -0.89 -16.25
CA PHE A 207 7.84 -0.32 -16.01
C PHE A 207 7.83 1.21 -15.85
N ALA A 208 9.00 1.84 -15.80
CA ALA A 208 9.19 3.30 -15.73
C ALA A 208 8.54 4.00 -14.52
N TYR A 209 8.18 3.28 -13.45
CA TYR A 209 7.71 3.88 -12.20
C TYR A 209 8.86 4.33 -11.32
N ARG A 210 8.61 5.34 -10.47
CA ARG A 210 9.49 5.76 -9.38
C ARG A 210 9.25 4.89 -8.15
N GLY A 211 10.33 4.54 -7.47
CA GLY A 211 10.25 3.80 -6.23
C GLY A 211 11.42 4.06 -5.29
N ILE A 212 11.29 3.51 -4.09
CA ILE A 212 12.27 3.55 -3.02
C ILE A 212 12.56 2.13 -2.52
N ILE A 213 13.82 1.83 -2.28
CA ILE A 213 14.25 0.52 -1.77
C ILE A 213 13.97 0.43 -0.27
N VAL A 214 13.25 -0.60 0.16
CA VAL A 214 12.95 -0.86 1.57
C VAL A 214 13.91 -1.88 2.15
N LYS A 215 14.13 -3.00 1.45
CA LYS A 215 14.94 -4.12 1.94
C LYS A 215 15.55 -4.90 0.78
N SER A 216 16.76 -5.39 0.95
CA SER A 216 17.45 -6.26 -0.01
C SER A 216 17.49 -7.71 0.47
N THR A 217 17.49 -8.64 -0.47
CA THR A 217 17.75 -10.07 -0.23
C THR A 217 18.59 -10.64 -1.37
N ASN A 218 19.39 -11.68 -1.07
CA ASN A 218 19.99 -12.48 -2.13
C ASN A 218 18.98 -13.55 -2.56
N CYS A 219 18.80 -13.72 -3.87
CA CYS A 219 17.91 -14.74 -4.42
C CYS A 219 18.66 -15.64 -5.37
N VAL A 220 18.33 -16.93 -5.28
CA VAL A 220 18.80 -17.92 -6.22
C VAL A 220 17.85 -17.99 -7.41
N ILE A 221 18.39 -17.85 -8.62
CA ILE A 221 17.62 -17.93 -9.86
C ILE A 221 17.77 -19.33 -10.44
N TYR A 222 16.66 -20.00 -10.71
CA TYR A 222 16.61 -21.34 -11.31
C TYR A 222 16.04 -21.27 -12.73
N SER A 223 16.57 -22.13 -13.60
CA SER A 223 15.99 -22.37 -14.93
C SER A 223 15.26 -23.71 -14.94
N ARG A 224 14.22 -23.84 -15.76
CA ARG A 224 13.47 -25.11 -15.93
C ARG A 224 14.36 -26.33 -16.20
N ARG A 225 15.51 -26.16 -16.88
CA ARG A 225 16.43 -27.28 -17.18
C ARG A 225 17.22 -27.77 -15.96
N SER A 226 17.15 -27.05 -14.84
CA SER A 226 18.00 -27.23 -13.67
C SER A 226 17.28 -26.77 -12.39
N VAL A 227 16.20 -27.44 -12.01
CA VAL A 227 15.47 -27.13 -10.76
C VAL A 227 16.36 -27.32 -9.52
N ASN A 228 17.39 -28.17 -9.63
CA ASN A 228 18.32 -28.48 -8.53
C ASN A 228 19.69 -27.82 -8.69
N THR A 229 19.97 -27.13 -9.81
CA THR A 229 21.23 -26.40 -10.01
C THR A 229 20.96 -24.93 -10.30
N PRO A 230 21.44 -24.02 -9.44
CA PRO A 230 21.19 -22.59 -9.60
C PRO A 230 21.81 -22.08 -10.90
N LEU A 231 21.07 -21.24 -11.62
CA LEU A 231 21.54 -20.57 -12.83
C LEU A 231 22.49 -19.43 -12.47
N GLU A 232 22.06 -18.60 -11.53
CA GLU A 232 22.78 -17.44 -11.02
C GLU A 232 22.23 -17.06 -9.64
N GLU A 233 23.03 -16.31 -8.87
CA GLU A 233 22.56 -15.60 -7.68
C GLU A 233 22.53 -14.11 -7.99
N SER A 234 21.49 -13.42 -7.54
CA SER A 234 21.33 -11.98 -7.75
C SER A 234 20.52 -11.36 -6.62
N PHE A 235 20.78 -10.09 -6.36
CA PHE A 235 20.02 -9.34 -5.38
C PHE A 235 18.62 -8.98 -5.91
N TYR A 236 17.63 -9.17 -5.06
CA TYR A 236 16.29 -8.61 -5.24
C TYR A 236 15.99 -7.65 -4.11
N TYR A 237 15.12 -6.69 -4.42
CA TYR A 237 14.80 -5.60 -3.54
C TYR A 237 13.29 -5.55 -3.36
N GLN A 238 12.87 -5.53 -2.10
CA GLN A 238 11.53 -5.09 -1.75
C GLN A 238 11.48 -3.57 -1.85
N VAL A 239 10.51 -3.06 -2.61
CA VAL A 239 10.40 -1.63 -2.95
C VAL A 239 8.99 -1.11 -2.72
N LEU A 240 8.89 0.17 -2.40
CA LEU A 240 7.63 0.91 -2.48
C LEU A 240 7.60 1.76 -3.75
N ILE A 241 6.44 1.76 -4.40
CA ILE A 241 6.16 2.45 -5.65
C ILE A 241 5.43 3.76 -5.33
N ASP A 242 5.80 4.84 -6.02
CA ASP A 242 5.10 6.13 -5.96
C ASP A 242 3.65 5.99 -6.48
N SER A 243 2.70 6.44 -5.67
CA SER A 243 1.27 6.37 -5.96
C SER A 243 0.86 7.18 -7.20
N ASP A 244 1.59 8.25 -7.52
CA ASP A 244 1.32 9.05 -8.71
C ASP A 244 1.53 8.23 -10.01
N ASP A 245 2.38 7.19 -9.96
CA ASP A 245 2.73 6.37 -11.13
C ASP A 245 1.82 5.14 -11.30
N TRP A 246 0.92 4.85 -10.34
CA TRP A 246 0.12 3.61 -10.34
C TRP A 246 -0.72 3.39 -11.59
N ASN A 247 -1.27 4.47 -12.16
CA ASN A 247 -2.09 4.39 -13.38
C ASN A 247 -1.26 4.06 -14.63
N GLU A 248 0.03 4.37 -14.63
CA GLU A 248 0.93 4.23 -15.79
C GLU A 248 1.71 2.91 -15.79
N MET A 249 1.84 2.22 -14.65
CA MET A 249 2.59 0.97 -14.53
C MET A 249 2.04 -0.18 -15.40
N HIS A 250 0.77 -0.07 -15.80
CA HIS A 250 0.06 -1.09 -16.58
C HIS A 250 0.08 -2.48 -15.93
N PHE A 251 0.19 -2.58 -14.61
CA PHE A 251 -0.05 -3.78 -13.82
C PHE A 251 -0.73 -3.40 -12.48
N PRO A 252 -1.45 -4.33 -11.82
CA PRO A 252 -2.17 -4.02 -10.58
C PRO A 252 -1.21 -3.56 -9.49
N TYR A 253 -1.48 -2.48 -8.76
CA TYR A 253 -0.59 -2.01 -7.69
C TYR A 253 -0.69 -2.85 -6.41
N ASN A 254 -1.72 -3.69 -6.25
CA ASN A 254 -1.94 -4.56 -5.10
C ASN A 254 -1.24 -5.93 -5.25
N LEU A 255 0.02 -5.93 -5.72
CA LEU A 255 0.79 -7.15 -5.96
C LEU A 255 1.24 -7.89 -4.71
N THR A 256 1.10 -7.28 -3.54
CA THR A 256 1.61 -7.82 -2.29
C THR A 256 0.47 -8.02 -1.31
N THR A 257 0.36 -9.21 -0.73
CA THR A 257 -0.62 -9.55 0.31
C THR A 257 0.09 -10.32 1.41
N CYS A 258 -0.17 -10.00 2.68
CA CYS A 258 0.31 -10.75 3.84
C CYS A 258 -0.86 -11.32 4.65
N LEU A 259 -0.56 -12.20 5.60
CA LEU A 259 -1.51 -12.62 6.64
C LEU A 259 -1.16 -11.93 7.95
N ASN A 260 -2.08 -11.13 8.50
CA ASN A 260 -1.92 -10.50 9.80
C ASN A 260 -2.45 -11.40 10.93
N SER A 261 -1.64 -11.59 11.97
CA SER A 261 -2.02 -12.28 13.21
C SER A 261 -2.58 -11.30 14.21
N ILE A 262 -3.87 -10.99 14.12
CA ILE A 262 -4.56 -10.21 15.16
C ILE A 262 -5.44 -11.17 15.96
N GLY A 263 -4.95 -11.58 17.13
CA GLY A 263 -5.70 -12.37 18.12
C GLY A 263 -5.70 -13.88 17.88
N ASN A 264 -6.06 -14.64 18.93
CA ASN A 264 -5.96 -16.11 19.07
C ASN A 264 -6.16 -16.91 17.76
N MET A 265 -5.32 -17.93 17.62
CA MET A 265 -5.01 -18.86 16.50
C MET A 265 -6.12 -19.42 15.59
N GLU A 266 -7.28 -18.80 15.41
CA GLU A 266 -8.35 -19.40 14.59
C GLU A 266 -8.60 -18.72 13.24
N GLN A 267 -8.28 -17.44 13.02
CA GLN A 267 -8.42 -16.82 11.68
C GLN A 267 -7.37 -15.73 11.43
N LYS A 268 -6.51 -15.90 10.40
CA LYS A 268 -5.59 -14.85 9.94
C LYS A 268 -6.26 -14.03 8.84
N ASN A 269 -6.25 -12.70 8.98
CA ASN A 269 -6.82 -11.81 7.96
C ASN A 269 -5.80 -11.54 6.84
N LYS A 270 -6.22 -11.69 5.58
CA LYS A 270 -5.43 -11.28 4.40
C LYS A 270 -5.38 -9.75 4.34
N THR A 271 -4.19 -9.16 4.33
CA THR A 271 -3.97 -7.71 4.21
C THR A 271 -3.18 -7.43 2.94
N GLU A 272 -3.70 -6.56 2.08
CA GLU A 272 -3.03 -6.13 0.85
C GLU A 272 -2.16 -4.89 1.12
N TYR A 273 -0.93 -4.90 0.61
CA TYR A 273 -0.02 -3.75 0.64
C TYR A 273 0.05 -3.14 -0.75
N ASN A 274 -0.53 -1.94 -0.91
CA ASN A 274 -0.60 -1.28 -2.20
C ASN A 274 0.74 -0.61 -2.56
N GLY A 275 1.16 -0.78 -3.81
CA GLY A 275 2.41 -0.22 -4.30
C GLY A 275 3.66 -0.89 -3.71
N MET A 276 3.56 -2.09 -3.12
CA MET A 276 4.72 -2.90 -2.75
C MET A 276 5.04 -3.90 -3.86
N ASP A 277 6.30 -3.96 -4.28
CA ASP A 277 6.78 -4.83 -5.36
C ASP A 277 8.17 -5.41 -5.05
N ILE A 278 8.58 -6.43 -5.81
CA ILE A 278 9.93 -7.00 -5.77
C ILE A 278 10.63 -6.77 -7.12
N VAL A 279 11.79 -6.12 -7.05
CA VAL A 279 12.57 -5.67 -8.21
C VAL A 279 13.93 -6.34 -8.24
N ALA A 280 14.38 -6.78 -9.42
CA ALA A 280 15.71 -7.34 -9.60
C ALA A 280 16.77 -6.24 -9.65
N HIS A 281 17.99 -6.53 -9.19
CA HIS A 281 19.09 -5.56 -9.17
C HIS A 281 19.35 -4.86 -10.52
N ASP A 282 19.25 -5.60 -11.62
CA ASP A 282 19.50 -5.11 -12.98
C ASP A 282 18.39 -4.22 -13.53
N GLU A 283 17.22 -4.19 -12.88
CA GLU A 283 16.05 -3.40 -13.26
C GLU A 283 16.02 -2.01 -12.59
N ILE A 284 16.93 -1.76 -11.66
CA ILE A 284 17.03 -0.51 -10.90
C ILE A 284 17.87 0.51 -11.67
N ARG A 285 17.31 1.69 -11.93
CA ARG A 285 18.04 2.87 -12.39
C ARG A 285 18.06 3.89 -11.24
N PRO A 286 19.16 3.97 -10.46
CA PRO A 286 19.21 4.82 -9.27
C PRO A 286 19.23 6.30 -9.66
N TYR A 287 18.58 7.13 -8.86
CA TYR A 287 18.67 8.58 -8.97
C TYR A 287 18.69 9.21 -7.57
N GLN A 288 19.14 10.47 -7.51
CA GLN A 288 19.05 11.31 -6.34
C GLN A 288 18.04 12.43 -6.59
N ASN A 289 17.23 12.74 -5.59
CA ASN A 289 16.32 13.88 -5.66
C ASN A 289 17.14 15.19 -5.61
N LEU A 290 16.79 16.16 -6.47
CA LEU A 290 17.43 17.47 -6.54
C LEU A 290 16.53 18.60 -6.01
N GLN A 291 15.25 18.30 -5.71
CA GLN A 291 14.38 19.25 -5.02
C GLN A 291 14.98 19.55 -3.64
N ASN A 292 15.00 20.83 -3.28
CA ASN A 292 15.70 21.36 -2.10
C ASN A 292 15.50 20.46 -0.88
N LEU A 293 16.62 20.07 -0.27
CA LEU A 293 16.79 19.39 1.02
C LEU A 293 16.10 20.10 2.21
N ALA A 294 15.30 21.14 1.96
CA ALA A 294 14.63 21.98 2.93
C ALA A 294 13.12 21.66 3.08
N ASP A 295 12.51 21.01 2.09
CA ASP A 295 11.12 20.55 2.18
C ASP A 295 11.12 19.09 2.65
N GLU A 296 10.72 18.85 3.90
CA GLU A 296 10.59 17.51 4.53
C GLU A 296 9.44 16.66 3.91
N THR A 297 9.18 16.80 2.62
CA THR A 297 8.26 15.93 1.89
C THR A 297 8.94 14.60 1.60
N PRO A 298 8.24 13.46 1.78
CA PRO A 298 8.80 12.17 1.43
C PRO A 298 9.15 12.13 -0.07
N PRO A 299 10.25 11.44 -0.43
CA PRO A 299 10.75 11.46 -1.81
C PRO A 299 9.82 10.74 -2.80
N ILE A 300 8.91 9.90 -2.30
CA ILE A 300 7.81 9.29 -3.05
C ILE A 300 6.53 9.40 -2.24
N LYS A 301 5.37 9.36 -2.91
CA LYS A 301 4.07 9.27 -2.22
C LYS A 301 3.67 7.80 -2.09
N ASN A 302 3.57 7.29 -0.87
CA ASN A 302 3.03 5.94 -0.61
C ASN A 302 2.51 5.86 0.83
N GLU A 303 1.35 5.24 1.05
CA GLU A 303 0.73 5.12 2.38
C GLU A 303 1.59 4.36 3.39
N HIS A 304 2.43 3.43 2.91
CA HIS A 304 3.29 2.59 3.74
C HIS A 304 4.67 3.20 3.98
N ILE A 305 4.99 4.39 3.46
CA ILE A 305 6.34 4.95 3.56
C ILE A 305 6.80 5.13 5.00
N TYR A 306 5.94 5.67 5.87
CA TYR A 306 6.26 5.87 7.29
C TYR A 306 6.30 4.57 8.09
N GLN A 307 5.68 3.49 7.58
CA GLN A 307 5.79 2.16 8.18
C GLN A 307 7.18 1.54 7.90
N CYS A 308 7.75 1.83 6.73
CA CYS A 308 9.07 1.34 6.33
C CYS A 308 10.23 2.24 6.79
N PHE A 309 9.96 3.54 6.96
CA PHE A 309 10.92 4.59 7.33
C PHE A 309 10.34 5.44 8.48
N PRO A 310 10.39 4.95 9.73
CA PRO A 310 9.71 5.56 10.87
C PRO A 310 10.44 6.77 11.48
N THR A 311 11.67 7.10 11.06
CA THR A 311 12.45 8.18 11.66
C THR A 311 11.94 9.57 11.27
N PRO A 312 12.01 10.57 12.19
CA PRO A 312 11.54 11.93 11.96
C PRO A 312 12.28 12.66 10.83
N ASN A 313 13.52 12.26 10.53
CA ASN A 313 14.27 12.72 9.36
C ASN A 313 14.33 11.60 8.31
N LEU A 314 13.25 11.42 7.56
CA LEU A 314 13.17 10.45 6.45
C LEU A 314 14.30 10.68 5.42
N LEU A 315 14.78 11.93 5.29
CA LEU A 315 15.93 12.32 4.49
C LEU A 315 17.28 11.85 5.05
N GLU A 316 17.49 11.78 6.37
CA GLU A 316 18.76 11.31 6.95
C GLU A 316 18.93 9.78 6.77
N GLU A 317 17.85 9.03 6.90
CA GLU A 317 17.85 7.57 6.66
C GLU A 317 18.00 7.26 5.15
N VAL A 318 17.35 8.05 4.27
CA VAL A 318 17.46 7.95 2.80
C VAL A 318 18.84 8.38 2.28
N LEU A 319 19.52 9.29 2.99
CA LEU A 319 20.86 9.80 2.64
C LEU A 319 21.99 9.05 3.37
N GLY A 320 21.70 7.98 4.11
CA GLY A 320 22.71 7.05 4.61
C GLY A 320 23.37 7.42 5.95
N PHE A 321 22.68 8.13 6.84
CA PHE A 321 23.12 8.23 8.24
C PHE A 321 22.63 7.00 9.01
N GLU A 322 23.52 6.04 9.23
CA GLU A 322 23.26 4.86 10.06
C GLU A 322 22.96 5.30 11.50
N THR A 323 21.73 5.08 11.96
CA THR A 323 21.42 5.01 13.39
C THR A 323 21.06 3.56 13.74
N GLU A 324 21.97 2.88 14.45
CA GLU A 324 21.91 1.48 14.89
C GLU A 324 20.76 1.14 15.87
N THR A 325 19.82 2.04 16.11
CA THR A 325 18.79 1.89 17.14
C THR A 325 17.41 1.95 16.53
N PHE A 326 16.92 0.87 15.93
CA PHE A 326 15.48 0.53 15.84
C PHE A 326 15.29 -0.86 15.17
N GLN A 327 15.77 -1.92 15.83
CA GLN A 327 15.47 -3.31 15.44
C GLN A 327 14.22 -3.89 16.14
N GLN A 328 13.48 -3.11 16.91
CA GLN A 328 12.31 -3.60 17.64
C GLN A 328 11.13 -2.67 17.38
N GLY A 329 10.17 -3.13 16.57
CA GLY A 329 8.88 -2.43 16.46
C GLY A 329 8.16 -2.46 15.12
N LEU A 330 8.30 -3.51 14.31
CA LEU A 330 7.28 -4.05 13.38
C LEU A 330 7.97 -5.14 12.56
N GLU A 331 7.65 -6.41 12.82
CA GLU A 331 7.88 -7.47 11.85
C GLU A 331 7.03 -7.18 10.62
N PHE A 332 7.51 -6.28 9.75
CA PHE A 332 6.97 -6.13 8.41
C PHE A 332 7.20 -7.48 7.75
N ASN A 333 6.14 -8.30 7.68
CA ASN A 333 6.19 -9.70 7.24
C ASN A 333 7.12 -9.81 6.04
N GLN A 334 8.20 -10.58 6.22
CA GLN A 334 9.33 -10.64 5.30
C GLN A 334 8.89 -11.30 3.98
N LEU A 335 8.31 -10.52 3.06
CA LEU A 335 7.95 -10.96 1.71
C LEU A 335 9.15 -10.85 0.78
N LEU A 336 10.30 -11.37 1.24
CA LEU A 336 11.51 -11.44 0.45
C LEU A 336 11.51 -12.75 -0.32
N PRO A 337 11.69 -12.73 -1.64
CA PRO A 337 11.80 -13.98 -2.37
C PRO A 337 13.09 -14.68 -2.02
N GLN A 338 13.02 -16.00 -1.91
CA GLN A 338 14.21 -16.84 -1.70
C GLN A 338 14.72 -17.40 -3.02
N ALA A 339 13.78 -17.70 -3.93
CA ALA A 339 14.06 -18.27 -5.22
C ALA A 339 13.19 -17.64 -6.31
N VAL A 340 13.76 -17.59 -7.51
CA VAL A 340 13.09 -17.10 -8.71
C VAL A 340 13.24 -18.13 -9.82
N TYR A 341 12.15 -18.49 -10.46
CA TYR A 341 12.15 -19.52 -11.50
C TYR A 341 11.87 -18.88 -12.85
N LYS A 342 12.76 -19.09 -13.82
CA LYS A 342 12.66 -18.52 -15.17
C LYS A 342 12.61 -19.61 -16.23
N HIS A 343 11.83 -19.37 -17.28
CA HIS A 343 11.82 -20.20 -18.47
C HIS A 343 11.61 -19.36 -19.73
N LEU A 344 12.43 -19.62 -20.76
CA LEU A 344 12.33 -18.96 -22.05
C LEU A 344 11.69 -19.93 -23.06
N THR A 345 10.61 -19.51 -23.70
CA THR A 345 9.95 -20.22 -24.81
C THR A 345 9.79 -19.24 -25.98
N ASP A 346 10.41 -19.52 -27.13
CA ASP A 346 10.28 -18.71 -28.35
C ASP A 346 10.46 -17.19 -28.14
N LEU A 347 11.54 -16.79 -27.45
CA LEU A 347 11.82 -15.40 -27.07
C LEU A 347 10.79 -14.76 -26.11
N ASN A 348 9.98 -15.57 -25.43
CA ASN A 348 9.11 -15.12 -24.35
C ASN A 348 9.57 -15.75 -23.04
N GLU A 349 9.97 -14.93 -22.10
CA GLU A 349 10.41 -15.35 -20.77
C GLU A 349 9.22 -15.32 -19.81
N VAL A 350 9.02 -16.42 -19.09
CA VAL A 350 8.08 -16.53 -17.97
C VAL A 350 8.90 -16.68 -16.70
N GLN A 351 8.67 -15.77 -15.77
CA GLN A 351 9.28 -15.75 -14.45
C GLN A 351 8.22 -15.94 -13.37
N VAL A 352 8.52 -16.77 -12.38
CA VAL A 352 7.66 -17.06 -11.23
C VAL A 352 8.45 -16.79 -9.95
N ILE A 353 7.85 -16.02 -9.04
CA ILE A 353 8.41 -15.71 -7.73
C ILE A 353 7.38 -16.11 -6.67
N PRO A 354 7.60 -17.23 -5.94
CA PRO A 354 6.68 -17.69 -4.90
C PRO A 354 6.95 -16.99 -3.56
N PHE A 355 5.87 -16.62 -2.88
CA PHE A 355 5.87 -16.08 -1.52
C PHE A 355 4.99 -16.96 -0.64
N TYR A 356 5.54 -17.49 0.44
CA TYR A 356 4.75 -18.21 1.43
C TYR A 356 4.09 -17.20 2.38
N LEU A 357 2.76 -17.20 2.43
CA LEU A 357 1.98 -16.26 3.24
C LEU A 357 1.67 -16.81 4.64
N GLY A 358 1.75 -18.13 4.82
CA GLY A 358 1.47 -18.79 6.08
C GLY A 358 0.32 -19.80 5.96
N ILE A 359 -0.34 -20.04 7.10
CA ILE A 359 -1.45 -20.99 7.22
C ILE A 359 -2.75 -20.21 7.34
N ASN A 360 -3.78 -20.65 6.60
CA ASN A 360 -5.14 -20.17 6.70
C ASN A 360 -6.09 -21.32 7.06
N GLY A 361 -6.97 -21.12 8.04
CA GLY A 361 -7.98 -22.09 8.44
C GLY A 361 -9.33 -21.77 7.78
N ARG A 362 -9.94 -22.75 7.11
CA ARG A 362 -11.33 -22.68 6.62
C ARG A 362 -12.05 -23.97 6.99
N ASP A 363 -13.24 -23.83 7.59
CA ASP A 363 -14.16 -24.95 7.86
C ASP A 363 -13.52 -26.15 8.57
N GLY A 364 -12.63 -25.90 9.54
CA GLY A 364 -11.94 -26.94 10.31
C GLY A 364 -10.78 -27.63 9.58
N GLN A 365 -10.43 -27.19 8.37
CA GLN A 365 -9.23 -27.61 7.64
C GLN A 365 -8.25 -26.46 7.49
N ASN A 366 -6.97 -26.77 7.66
CA ASN A 366 -5.91 -25.79 7.50
C ASN A 366 -5.21 -25.97 6.15
N PHE A 367 -4.93 -24.85 5.50
CA PHE A 367 -4.26 -24.77 4.21
C PHE A 367 -3.02 -23.91 4.34
N HIS A 368 -1.93 -24.34 3.71
CA HIS A 368 -0.82 -23.47 3.40
C HIS A 368 -1.22 -22.54 2.25
N LEU A 369 -0.93 -21.25 2.41
CA LEU A 369 -1.23 -20.21 1.43
C LEU A 369 0.08 -19.69 0.83
N TRP A 370 0.16 -19.71 -0.50
CA TRP A 370 1.20 -19.04 -1.27
C TRP A 370 0.61 -17.98 -2.17
N ARG A 371 1.44 -17.00 -2.50
CA ARG A 371 1.21 -16.04 -3.55
C ARG A 371 2.35 -16.14 -4.55
N CYS A 372 2.06 -16.37 -5.81
CA CYS A 372 3.09 -16.41 -6.85
C CYS A 372 2.94 -15.19 -7.75
N LEU A 373 4.01 -14.43 -7.86
CA LEU A 373 4.14 -13.34 -8.82
C LEU A 373 4.58 -13.91 -10.17
N PHE A 374 3.79 -13.67 -11.20
CA PHE A 374 4.09 -14.03 -12.57
C PHE A 374 4.54 -12.78 -13.33
N ARG A 375 5.74 -12.85 -13.91
CA ARG A 375 6.26 -11.83 -14.83
C ARG A 375 6.48 -12.47 -16.19
N ILE A 376 5.89 -11.89 -17.22
CA ILE A 376 5.98 -12.40 -18.60
C ILE A 376 6.60 -11.31 -19.45
N ARG A 377 7.72 -11.63 -20.11
CA ARG A 377 8.51 -10.71 -20.93
C ARG A 377 8.66 -11.23 -22.36
N ASN A 378 8.19 -10.45 -23.31
CA ASN A 378 8.38 -10.68 -24.75
C ASN A 378 9.71 -10.03 -25.19
N LEU A 379 10.73 -10.84 -25.44
CA LEU A 379 12.03 -10.42 -25.98
C LEU A 379 12.03 -10.36 -27.52
N GLY A 380 10.93 -10.81 -28.16
CA GLY A 380 10.76 -10.82 -29.60
C GLY A 380 10.24 -9.50 -30.17
N LYS A 381 10.23 -9.43 -31.51
CA LYS A 381 9.65 -8.29 -32.26
C LYS A 381 8.17 -8.48 -32.60
N LYS A 382 7.64 -9.69 -32.44
CA LYS A 382 6.25 -10.03 -32.75
C LYS A 382 5.37 -9.71 -31.56
N VAL A 383 4.12 -9.32 -31.79
CA VAL A 383 3.19 -9.12 -30.68
C VAL A 383 2.66 -10.45 -30.21
N VAL A 384 2.49 -10.56 -28.89
CA VAL A 384 1.98 -11.76 -28.22
C VAL A 384 0.82 -11.34 -27.31
N LYS A 385 -0.36 -11.91 -27.51
CA LYS A 385 -1.54 -11.66 -26.68
C LYS A 385 -1.79 -12.86 -25.78
N LEU A 386 -1.80 -12.66 -24.46
CA LEU A 386 -2.16 -13.71 -23.50
C LEU A 386 -3.68 -13.94 -23.55
N GLN A 387 -4.11 -15.20 -23.59
CA GLN A 387 -5.53 -15.59 -23.69
C GLN A 387 -5.95 -16.43 -22.50
N ASP A 388 -5.27 -17.56 -22.29
CA ASP A 388 -5.65 -18.52 -21.25
C ASP A 388 -4.45 -18.90 -20.40
N ILE A 389 -4.73 -19.40 -19.21
CA ILE A 389 -3.74 -19.98 -18.31
C ILE A 389 -4.17 -21.38 -17.91
N LYS A 390 -3.24 -22.33 -18.00
CA LYS A 390 -3.37 -23.66 -17.39
C LYS A 390 -2.32 -23.82 -16.31
N LEU A 391 -2.76 -24.10 -15.10
CA LEU A 391 -1.90 -24.35 -13.94
C LEU A 391 -2.17 -25.72 -13.37
N ASP A 392 -1.11 -26.41 -13.04
CA ASP A 392 -1.11 -27.72 -12.41
C ASP A 392 -0.34 -27.59 -11.10
N THR A 393 -1.01 -27.86 -9.99
CA THR A 393 -0.38 -27.93 -8.68
C THR A 393 -0.44 -29.35 -8.17
N SER A 394 0.70 -29.86 -7.74
CA SER A 394 0.83 -31.22 -7.21
C SER A 394 1.58 -31.21 -5.89
N THR A 395 1.41 -32.29 -5.16
CA THR A 395 2.00 -32.54 -3.84
C THR A 395 2.62 -33.94 -3.85
N LEU A 396 3.55 -34.22 -2.92
CA LEU A 396 4.22 -35.53 -2.86
C LEU A 396 3.27 -36.68 -2.48
N ASP A 397 2.21 -36.41 -1.73
CA ASP A 397 1.18 -37.38 -1.33
C ASP A 397 0.14 -37.64 -2.44
N GLY A 398 0.32 -37.05 -3.62
CA GLY A 398 -0.50 -37.31 -4.80
C GLY A 398 -1.75 -36.44 -4.91
N TYR A 399 -1.92 -35.43 -4.04
CA TYR A 399 -2.92 -34.39 -4.27
C TYR A 399 -2.53 -33.57 -5.51
N TYR A 400 -3.44 -33.50 -6.47
CA TYR A 400 -3.27 -32.82 -7.75
C TYR A 400 -4.50 -31.99 -8.06
N THR A 401 -4.29 -30.72 -8.42
CA THR A 401 -5.34 -29.82 -8.89
C THR A 401 -4.88 -29.14 -10.17
N SER A 402 -5.78 -29.11 -11.16
CA SER A 402 -5.60 -28.39 -12.42
C SER A 402 -6.58 -27.23 -12.46
N LEU A 403 -6.08 -26.04 -12.78
CA LEU A 403 -6.85 -24.83 -13.02
C LEU A 403 -6.70 -24.46 -14.49
N GLU A 404 -7.82 -24.29 -15.19
CA GLU A 404 -7.86 -23.73 -16.54
C GLU A 404 -8.81 -22.53 -16.53
N GLU A 405 -8.26 -21.35 -16.78
CA GLU A 405 -9.02 -20.10 -16.79
C GLU A 405 -8.66 -19.27 -18.02
N SER A 406 -9.67 -18.67 -18.64
CA SER A 406 -9.46 -17.59 -19.59
C SER A 406 -9.12 -16.31 -18.82
N LEU A 407 -8.03 -15.67 -19.23
CA LEU A 407 -7.60 -14.43 -18.61
C LEU A 407 -8.63 -13.34 -18.91
N THR A 408 -9.11 -12.65 -17.87
CA THR A 408 -10.04 -11.52 -18.00
C THR A 408 -9.40 -10.38 -18.78
N GLU A 409 -10.18 -9.45 -19.35
CA GLU A 409 -9.63 -8.32 -20.13
C GLU A 409 -8.56 -7.51 -19.38
N ASN A 410 -8.64 -7.43 -18.04
CA ASN A 410 -7.65 -6.76 -17.19
C ASN A 410 -6.30 -7.49 -17.12
N LEU A 411 -6.28 -8.81 -17.30
CA LEU A 411 -5.09 -9.68 -17.26
C LEU A 411 -4.63 -10.15 -18.66
N ALA A 412 -5.53 -10.16 -19.64
CA ALA A 412 -5.30 -10.52 -21.04
C ALA A 412 -4.50 -9.42 -21.78
N LYS A 413 -3.23 -9.25 -21.39
CA LYS A 413 -2.39 -8.18 -21.91
C LYS A 413 -1.78 -8.53 -23.26
N LYS A 414 -1.79 -7.53 -24.15
CA LYS A 414 -1.10 -7.56 -25.45
C LYS A 414 0.34 -7.07 -25.28
N LEU A 415 1.30 -7.99 -25.36
CA LEU A 415 2.73 -7.72 -25.22
C LEU A 415 3.32 -7.31 -26.56
N THR A 416 3.58 -6.02 -26.72
CA THR A 416 4.17 -5.43 -27.93
C THR A 416 5.67 -5.16 -27.72
N PRO A 417 6.46 -4.89 -28.78
CA PRO A 417 7.86 -4.51 -28.60
C PRO A 417 8.08 -3.26 -27.74
N THR A 418 7.11 -2.33 -27.72
CA THR A 418 7.14 -1.12 -26.89
C THR A 418 6.61 -1.36 -25.48
N LYS A 419 5.65 -2.27 -25.30
CA LYS A 419 5.13 -2.73 -24.01
C LYS A 419 5.33 -4.23 -23.88
N SER A 420 6.57 -4.62 -23.61
CA SER A 420 7.03 -6.01 -23.74
C SER A 420 6.84 -6.84 -22.47
N VAL A 421 6.44 -6.24 -21.35
CA VAL A 421 6.36 -6.92 -20.05
C VAL A 421 5.01 -6.71 -19.39
N THR A 422 4.53 -7.76 -18.73
CA THR A 422 3.39 -7.71 -17.81
C THR A 422 3.72 -8.43 -16.51
N GLN A 423 3.07 -7.99 -15.44
CA GLN A 423 3.17 -8.58 -14.11
C GLN A 423 1.78 -8.69 -13.48
N PHE A 424 1.55 -9.76 -12.72
CA PHE A 424 0.39 -9.98 -11.85
C PHE A 424 0.69 -11.09 -10.85
N ALA A 425 -0.17 -11.29 -9.85
CA ALA A 425 0.01 -12.33 -8.86
C ALA A 425 -1.26 -13.19 -8.72
N LEU A 426 -1.08 -14.46 -8.38
CA LEU A 426 -2.15 -15.41 -8.07
C LEU A 426 -1.90 -16.04 -6.70
N HIS A 427 -2.98 -16.44 -6.03
CA HIS A 427 -2.91 -17.14 -4.75
C HIS A 427 -3.17 -18.64 -4.93
N PHE A 428 -2.44 -19.45 -4.18
CA PHE A 428 -2.56 -20.90 -4.17
C PHE A 428 -2.74 -21.38 -2.75
N GLU A 429 -3.74 -22.24 -2.53
CA GLU A 429 -4.02 -22.87 -1.24
C GLU A 429 -3.73 -24.37 -1.40
N MET A 430 -2.83 -24.93 -0.59
CA MET A 430 -2.57 -26.39 -0.54
C MET A 430 -2.91 -26.91 0.86
N PRO A 431 -3.43 -28.15 0.98
CA PRO A 431 -3.70 -28.74 2.29
C PRO A 431 -2.42 -28.88 3.13
N ILE A 432 -2.52 -28.67 4.45
CA ILE A 432 -1.37 -28.73 5.40
C ILE A 432 -0.63 -30.06 5.43
N ARG A 433 -1.27 -31.15 4.97
CA ARG A 433 -0.72 -32.51 5.09
C ARG A 433 0.68 -32.66 4.47
N CYS A 434 1.06 -31.75 3.55
CA CYS A 434 2.38 -31.70 2.93
C CYS A 434 3.07 -30.33 3.12
N VAL A 435 4.11 -30.34 3.96
CA VAL A 435 4.98 -29.19 4.27
C VAL A 435 6.10 -29.03 3.23
N LYS A 436 6.38 -30.09 2.44
CA LYS A 436 7.46 -30.16 1.45
C LYS A 436 7.02 -30.86 0.17
N GLY A 437 7.63 -30.47 -0.94
CA GLY A 437 7.49 -31.08 -2.26
C GLY A 437 6.18 -30.74 -2.98
N ASN A 438 5.53 -29.65 -2.57
CA ASN A 438 4.46 -29.07 -3.36
C ASN A 438 5.09 -28.38 -4.57
N THR A 439 4.48 -28.53 -5.74
CA THR A 439 5.00 -27.92 -6.96
C THR A 439 3.90 -27.25 -7.76
N LEU A 440 4.26 -26.17 -8.43
CA LEU A 440 3.45 -25.43 -9.37
C LEU A 440 4.10 -25.53 -10.75
N CYS A 441 3.33 -25.90 -11.76
CA CYS A 441 3.74 -25.88 -13.15
C CYS A 441 2.55 -25.56 -14.04
N GLY A 442 2.77 -25.46 -15.35
CA GLY A 442 1.68 -25.17 -16.28
C GLY A 442 2.18 -24.44 -17.51
N TYR A 443 1.27 -23.73 -18.19
CA TYR A 443 1.59 -22.89 -19.32
C TYR A 443 0.52 -21.82 -19.55
N PHE A 444 0.92 -20.70 -20.12
CA PHE A 444 0.02 -19.73 -20.72
C PHE A 444 -0.24 -20.10 -22.18
N ILE A 445 -1.46 -19.91 -22.64
CA ILE A 445 -1.80 -19.92 -24.06
C ILE A 445 -1.80 -18.46 -24.52
N ALA A 446 -0.92 -18.18 -25.47
CA ALA A 446 -0.83 -16.88 -26.11
C ALA A 446 -1.09 -16.98 -27.61
N GLU A 447 -1.50 -15.89 -28.23
CA GLU A 447 -1.69 -15.78 -29.68
C GLU A 447 -0.73 -14.74 -30.25
N ASP A 448 -0.08 -15.06 -31.37
CA ASP A 448 0.70 -14.08 -32.12
C ASP A 448 -0.16 -13.24 -33.07
N ASP A 449 0.46 -12.28 -33.76
CA ASP A 449 -0.20 -11.43 -34.76
C ASP A 449 -0.89 -12.21 -35.90
N GLN A 450 -0.51 -13.47 -36.13
CA GLN A 450 -1.11 -14.37 -37.13
C GLN A 450 -2.19 -15.28 -36.52
N LYS A 451 -2.62 -15.04 -35.28
CA LYS A 451 -3.54 -15.88 -34.50
C LYS A 451 -3.05 -17.32 -34.29
N ARG A 452 -1.74 -17.56 -34.36
CA ARG A 452 -1.15 -18.86 -34.04
C ARG A 452 -1.02 -18.97 -32.54
N LYS A 453 -1.49 -20.09 -31.97
CA LYS A 453 -1.39 -20.36 -30.54
C LYS A 453 0.04 -20.78 -30.18
N ILE A 454 0.61 -20.11 -29.19
CA ILE A 454 1.92 -20.35 -28.61
C ILE A 454 1.70 -20.76 -27.15
N LYS A 455 2.38 -21.81 -26.71
CA LYS A 455 2.37 -22.21 -25.30
C LYS A 455 3.60 -21.65 -24.59
N LEU A 456 3.40 -20.70 -23.67
CA LEU A 456 4.48 -20.15 -22.86
C LEU A 456 4.57 -20.98 -21.58
N ILE A 457 5.67 -21.72 -21.42
CA ILE A 457 5.73 -22.73 -20.37
C ILE A 457 6.12 -22.10 -19.04
N ILE A 458 5.36 -22.42 -18.00
CA ILE A 458 5.64 -21.99 -16.62
C ILE A 458 6.68 -22.97 -16.05
N PRO A 459 7.81 -22.48 -15.52
CA PRO A 459 8.83 -23.34 -14.91
C PRO A 459 8.26 -24.10 -13.71
N LEU A 460 8.76 -25.33 -13.49
CA LEU A 460 8.46 -26.08 -12.28
C LEU A 460 8.94 -25.28 -11.07
N THR A 461 8.00 -24.89 -10.23
CA THR A 461 8.20 -23.99 -9.10
C THR A 461 7.84 -24.72 -7.81
N PRO A 462 8.82 -25.14 -7.01
CA PRO A 462 8.62 -25.64 -5.65
C PRO A 462 7.88 -24.62 -4.77
N LEU A 463 6.91 -25.10 -4.00
CA LEU A 463 6.10 -24.37 -3.03
C LEU A 463 6.30 -24.98 -1.64
N ASP A 464 7.53 -24.92 -1.11
CA ASP A 464 7.84 -25.47 0.21
C ASP A 464 7.48 -24.47 1.32
N SER A 465 6.92 -24.94 2.44
CA SER A 465 6.56 -24.11 3.59
C SER A 465 7.64 -24.09 4.70
N ASN A 466 8.73 -24.84 4.49
CA ASN A 466 9.67 -25.27 5.52
C ASN A 466 10.77 -24.26 5.89
N GLN A 467 10.62 -22.97 5.59
CA GLN A 467 11.69 -21.97 5.78
C GLN A 467 11.41 -20.90 6.85
N ILE A 468 10.48 -21.15 7.78
CA ILE A 468 10.21 -20.25 8.93
C ILE A 468 10.64 -20.85 10.29
N TYR A 469 11.04 -22.11 10.38
CA TYR A 469 11.56 -22.68 11.63
C TYR A 469 13.05 -22.35 11.75
N SER A 470 13.44 -21.60 12.79
CA SER A 470 14.84 -21.38 13.15
C SER A 470 15.55 -22.72 13.40
N GLN A 471 16.87 -22.78 13.17
CA GLN A 471 17.67 -23.99 13.38
C GLN A 471 17.47 -24.64 14.77
N GLU A 472 17.15 -23.87 15.80
CA GLU A 472 16.85 -24.38 17.16
C GLU A 472 15.60 -25.27 17.23
N GLN A 473 14.62 -25.09 16.34
CA GLN A 473 13.40 -25.91 16.31
C GLN A 473 13.57 -27.21 15.50
N MET A 474 14.71 -27.40 14.82
CA MET A 474 15.02 -28.63 14.10
C MET A 474 15.56 -29.75 14.99
N GLU A 475 16.00 -29.46 16.23
CA GLU A 475 16.49 -30.51 17.14
C GLU A 475 15.37 -31.18 17.96
N THR A 476 14.14 -30.67 17.89
CA THR A 476 13.01 -31.17 18.70
C THR A 476 11.92 -31.92 17.91
N VAL A 477 12.07 -32.08 16.60
CA VAL A 477 11.23 -32.93 15.74
C VAL A 477 12.06 -34.09 15.22
#